data_AF-A0A7D7AAY4-F1
#
_entry.id   AF-A0A7D7AAY4-F1
#
_cell.length_a   1.000
_cell.length_b   1.000
_cell.length_c   1.000
_cell.angle_alpha   90.00
_cell.angle_beta   90.00
_cell.angle_gamma   90.00
#
_symmetry.space_group_name_H-M   'P 1'
#
loop_
_entity.id
_entity.type
_entity.pdbx_description
1 polymer ?
#
loop_
_entity_poly.entity_id
_entity_poly.type
_entity_poly.pdbx_seq_one_letter_code
_entity_poly.pdbx_strand_id
1 'polypeptide(L)'
;MVHKLIRLNVERITDDEHIAKVLINEGFKLVEEKQQSTDLSNESVGEDTTLVNENQEVGLDTLTMDELKKIAIEKGLQIPSKIKKDELIKMIEEVE
;
A
#
# COMPACT_ATOMS: atom_id res chain seq x y z
N MET A 1 -20.05 14.63 6.60
CA MET A 1 -20.77 13.40 6.16
C MET A 1 -20.54 12.36 7.23
N VAL A 2 -21.50 11.48 7.53
CA VAL A 2 -21.24 10.37 8.47
C VAL A 2 -20.70 9.18 7.69
N HIS A 3 -19.63 8.58 8.20
CA HIS A 3 -18.96 7.41 7.67
C HIS A 3 -19.23 6.24 8.60
N LYS A 4 -19.79 5.17 8.04
CA LYS A 4 -20.08 3.94 8.75
C LYS A 4 -19.06 2.90 8.34
N LEU A 5 -18.37 2.32 9.29
CA LEU A 5 -17.25 1.40 9.06
C LEU A 5 -17.51 0.10 9.83
N ILE A 6 -17.22 -1.04 9.19
CA ILE A 6 -17.45 -2.36 9.79
C ILE A 6 -16.17 -3.21 9.73
N ARG A 7 -15.84 -3.85 10.85
CA ARG A 7 -14.78 -4.86 10.93
C ARG A 7 -15.27 -6.05 11.73
N LEU A 8 -15.21 -7.23 11.11
CA LEU A 8 -15.75 -8.47 11.69
C LEU A 8 -17.22 -8.29 12.08
N ASN A 9 -17.50 -8.11 13.37
CA ASN A 9 -18.84 -7.91 13.94
C ASN A 9 -18.94 -6.60 14.76
N VAL A 10 -18.04 -5.64 14.50
CA VAL A 10 -17.99 -4.33 15.16
C VAL A 10 -18.29 -3.25 14.14
N GLU A 11 -19.23 -2.39 14.47
CA GLU A 11 -19.59 -1.20 13.69
C GLU A 11 -19.04 0.07 14.38
N ARG A 12 -18.45 0.96 13.59
CA ARG A 12 -17.98 2.28 14.01
C ARG A 12 -18.59 3.33 13.10
N ILE A 13 -19.17 4.37 13.70
CA ILE A 13 -19.71 5.51 12.99
C ILE A 13 -18.90 6.72 13.40
N THR A 14 -18.38 7.45 12.41
CA THR A 14 -17.59 8.67 12.62
C THR A 14 -18.00 9.68 11.57
N ASP A 15 -18.10 10.96 11.93
CA ASP A 15 -18.27 12.06 10.97
C ASP A 15 -16.94 12.66 10.51
N ASP A 16 -15.84 12.25 11.15
CA ASP A 16 -14.48 12.68 10.85
C ASP A 16 -13.83 11.78 9.78
N GLU A 17 -13.41 12.41 8.69
CA GLU A 17 -12.79 11.76 7.52
C GLU A 17 -11.40 11.19 7.84
N HIS A 18 -10.62 11.85 8.72
CA HIS A 18 -9.33 11.34 9.17
C HIS A 18 -9.51 10.08 10.00
N ILE A 19 -10.47 10.08 10.94
CA ILE A 19 -10.76 8.90 11.75
C ILE A 19 -11.26 7.75 10.87
N ALA A 20 -12.10 8.04 9.86
CA ALA A 20 -12.51 7.01 8.91
C ALA A 20 -11.31 6.41 8.17
N LYS A 21 -10.37 7.24 7.69
CA LYS A 21 -9.16 6.78 7.01
C LYS A 21 -8.27 5.93 7.93
N VAL A 22 -8.11 6.33 9.20
CA VAL A 22 -7.37 5.52 10.21
C VAL A 22 -8.05 4.16 10.39
N LEU A 23 -9.37 4.14 10.59
CA LEU A 23 -10.12 2.89 10.74
C LEU A 23 -10.00 2.00 9.49
N ILE A 24 -10.00 2.58 8.29
CA ILE A 24 -9.77 1.84 7.05
C ILE A 24 -8.38 1.20 7.03
N ASN A 25 -7.35 1.93 7.44
CA ASN A 25 -5.97 1.40 7.55
C ASN A 25 -5.86 0.29 8.61
N GLU A 26 -6.64 0.36 9.68
CA GLU A 26 -6.73 -0.70 10.69
C GLU A 26 -7.51 -1.93 10.21
N GLY A 27 -8.11 -1.88 9.02
CA GLY A 27 -8.86 -2.99 8.40
C GLY A 27 -10.37 -2.93 8.59
N PHE A 28 -10.92 -1.75 8.93
CA PHE A 28 -12.35 -1.52 8.79
C PHE A 28 -12.72 -1.28 7.34
N LYS A 29 -13.90 -1.75 6.94
CA LYS A 29 -14.46 -1.51 5.61
C LYS A 29 -15.49 -0.39 5.71
N LEU A 30 -15.33 0.63 4.88
CA LEU A 30 -16.33 1.68 4.75
C LEU A 30 -17.59 1.10 4.12
N VAL A 31 -18.70 1.22 4.83
CA VAL A 31 -20.05 0.87 4.41
C VAL A 31 -20.74 2.19 4.09
N GLU A 32 -20.46 2.71 2.90
CA GLU A 32 -21.29 3.79 2.37
C GLU A 32 -22.65 3.20 1.98
N GLU A 33 -23.72 3.90 2.36
CA GLU A 33 -25.10 3.57 1.98
C GLU A 33 -25.30 3.88 0.49
N LYS A 34 -24.62 3.14 -0.38
CA LYS A 34 -24.91 3.06 -1.81
C LYS A 34 -25.27 1.61 -2.11
N GLN A 35 -26.43 1.47 -2.72
CA GLN A 35 -27.08 0.22 -3.07
C GLN A 35 -26.09 -0.76 -3.72
N GLN A 36 -25.97 -1.92 -3.08
CA GLN A 36 -25.29 -3.16 -3.44
C GLN A 36 -24.93 -3.39 -4.91
N SER A 37 -23.64 -3.66 -5.18
CA SER A 37 -23.04 -4.61 -6.15
C SER A 37 -21.60 -4.13 -6.41
N THR A 38 -20.50 -4.86 -6.32
CA THR A 38 -20.18 -6.27 -6.54
C THR A 38 -18.86 -6.59 -5.82
N ASP A 39 -18.66 -7.88 -5.54
CA ASP A 39 -17.36 -8.57 -5.43
C ASP A 39 -16.32 -7.98 -6.41
N LEU A 40 -15.10 -7.70 -5.94
CA LEU A 40 -13.82 -7.87 -6.67
C LEU A 40 -12.67 -7.20 -5.92
N SER A 41 -11.74 -8.05 -5.53
CA SER A 41 -10.32 -7.75 -5.36
C SER A 41 -9.74 -6.92 -6.52
N ASN A 42 -8.85 -6.01 -6.15
CA ASN A 42 -7.77 -5.35 -6.91
C ASN A 42 -7.89 -3.82 -7.08
N GLU A 43 -6.76 -3.17 -6.77
CA GLU A 43 -6.15 -1.96 -7.35
C GLU A 43 -7.08 -0.77 -7.69
N SER A 44 -6.84 0.47 -7.27
CA SER A 44 -5.55 1.15 -7.37
C SER A 44 -5.67 2.62 -6.91
N VAL A 45 -4.53 3.20 -6.55
CA VAL A 45 -4.13 4.63 -6.65
C VAL A 45 -4.81 5.70 -5.79
N GLY A 46 -3.97 6.44 -5.06
CA GLY A 46 -4.26 7.70 -4.38
C GLY A 46 -3.29 7.89 -3.20
N GLU A 47 -1.99 7.98 -3.49
CA GLU A 47 -1.22 9.24 -3.49
C GLU A 47 -1.07 9.88 -2.12
N ASP A 48 0.21 10.03 -1.76
CA ASP A 48 0.78 11.05 -0.89
C ASP A 48 0.35 11.06 0.59
N THR A 49 1.35 10.87 1.47
CA THR A 49 1.68 11.76 2.59
C THR A 49 2.49 10.98 3.64
N THR A 50 3.79 11.28 3.63
CA THR A 50 4.70 11.40 4.79
C THR A 50 5.21 10.11 5.45
N LEU A 51 6.40 9.69 5.02
CA LEU A 51 7.32 8.94 5.88
C LEU A 51 8.02 9.92 6.83
N VAL A 52 7.63 9.90 8.10
CA VAL A 52 8.52 10.28 9.21
C VAL A 52 8.97 9.02 9.93
N ASN A 53 10.29 8.86 9.92
CA ASN A 53 11.13 8.28 10.97
C ASN A 53 11.28 6.76 11.17
N GLU A 54 12.51 6.33 10.88
CA GLU A 54 13.45 5.62 11.76
C GLU A 54 13.29 4.10 11.93
N ASN A 55 14.16 3.37 11.21
CA ASN A 55 14.55 1.97 11.46
C ASN A 55 13.47 0.91 11.24
N GLN A 56 13.02 0.76 10.00
CA GLN A 56 12.45 -0.51 9.58
C GLN A 56 13.10 -0.86 8.25
N GLU A 57 13.78 -2.00 8.19
CA GLU A 57 14.14 -2.64 6.93
C GLU A 57 12.87 -2.70 6.09
N VAL A 58 12.75 -1.76 5.15
CA VAL A 58 11.67 -1.75 4.17
C VAL A 58 12.03 -2.89 3.25
N GLY A 59 11.69 -4.10 3.68
CA GLY A 59 12.06 -5.31 2.99
C GLY A 59 11.65 -5.14 1.54
N LEU A 60 12.65 -5.11 0.66
CA LEU A 60 12.47 -5.02 -0.80
C LEU A 60 11.52 -6.14 -1.30
N ASP A 61 11.31 -7.17 -0.48
CA ASP A 61 10.31 -8.21 -0.66
C ASP A 61 8.85 -7.70 -0.66
N THR A 62 8.55 -6.64 0.09
CA THR A 62 7.21 -6.03 0.12
C THR A 62 6.94 -5.12 -1.07
N LEU A 63 8.00 -4.60 -1.70
CA LEU A 63 7.91 -3.78 -2.90
C LEU A 63 7.54 -4.64 -4.11
N THR A 64 6.72 -4.07 -4.99
CA THR A 64 6.35 -4.73 -6.24
C THR A 64 7.52 -4.73 -7.23
N MET A 65 7.49 -5.64 -8.21
CA MET A 65 8.54 -5.73 -9.24
C MET A 65 8.72 -4.41 -10.01
N ASP A 66 7.66 -3.61 -10.16
CA ASP A 66 7.73 -2.30 -10.81
C ASP A 66 8.47 -1.27 -9.95
N GLU A 67 8.17 -1.24 -8.65
CA GLU A 67 8.84 -0.37 -7.68
C GLU A 67 10.32 -0.72 -7.55
N LEU A 68 10.64 -2.02 -7.44
CA LEU A 68 12.03 -2.50 -7.47
C LEU A 68 12.73 -2.09 -8.76
N LYS A 69 12.01 -2.13 -9.89
CA LYS A 69 12.58 -1.69 -11.16
C LYS A 69 12.90 -0.21 -11.18
N LYS A 70 11.99 0.62 -10.67
CA LYS A 70 12.20 2.06 -10.55
C LYS A 70 13.39 2.37 -9.65
N ILE A 71 13.48 1.74 -8.48
CA ILE A 71 14.58 1.95 -7.53
C ILE A 71 15.91 1.58 -8.17
N ALA A 72 16.03 0.43 -8.83
CA ALA A 72 17.30 0.07 -9.46
C ALA A 72 17.66 0.99 -10.64
N ILE A 73 16.69 1.41 -11.47
CA ILE A 73 16.95 2.40 -12.53
C ILE A 73 17.39 3.75 -11.95
N GLU A 74 16.74 4.21 -10.88
CA GLU A 74 17.06 5.45 -10.18
C GLU A 74 18.46 5.40 -9.54
N LYS A 75 18.84 4.24 -9.01
CA LYS A 75 20.19 3.95 -8.48
C LYS A 75 21.23 3.75 -9.59
N GLY A 76 20.85 3.80 -10.87
CA GLY A 76 21.74 3.65 -12.01
C GLY A 76 22.07 2.20 -12.39
N LEU A 77 21.33 1.22 -11.86
CA LEU A 77 21.42 -0.17 -12.29
C LEU A 77 20.61 -0.40 -13.57
N GLN A 78 21.26 -1.01 -14.55
CA GLN A 78 20.56 -1.48 -15.74
C GLN A 78 19.88 -2.81 -15.45
N ILE A 79 18.55 -2.77 -15.40
CA ILE A 79 17.78 -3.97 -15.14
C ILE A 79 17.61 -4.75 -16.44
N PRO A 80 18.10 -6.00 -16.52
CA PRO A 80 17.87 -6.81 -17.68
C PRO A 80 16.38 -7.20 -17.76
N SER A 81 15.85 -7.28 -18.97
CA SER A 81 14.44 -7.61 -19.22
C SER A 81 14.00 -8.96 -18.62
N LYS A 82 14.96 -9.84 -18.27
CA LYS A 82 14.77 -11.15 -17.61
C LYS A 82 15.48 -11.27 -16.25
N ILE A 83 15.38 -10.27 -15.37
CA ILE A 83 15.82 -10.43 -13.97
C ILE A 83 14.73 -11.09 -13.10
N LYS A 84 15.13 -11.87 -12.09
CA LYS A 84 14.22 -12.35 -11.04
C LYS A 84 14.05 -11.29 -9.95
N LYS A 85 12.92 -11.33 -9.25
CA LYS A 85 12.64 -10.40 -8.14
C LYS A 85 13.76 -10.48 -7.09
N ASP A 86 14.14 -11.67 -6.66
CA ASP A 86 15.24 -11.89 -5.72
C ASP A 86 16.58 -11.32 -6.19
N GLU A 87 16.92 -11.49 -7.48
CA GLU A 87 18.17 -10.94 -8.02
C GLU A 87 18.14 -9.41 -8.06
N LEU A 88 16.99 -8.84 -8.39
CA LEU A 88 16.80 -7.39 -8.42
C LEU A 88 16.87 -6.80 -7.01
N ILE A 89 16.21 -7.44 -6.05
CA ILE A 89 16.28 -7.12 -4.62
C ILE A 89 17.74 -7.12 -4.16
N LYS A 90 18.46 -8.22 -4.45
CA LYS A 90 19.84 -8.37 -4.05
C LYS A 90 20.76 -7.31 -4.66
N MET A 91 20.55 -6.94 -5.93
CA MET A 91 21.32 -5.88 -6.58
C MET A 91 21.03 -4.49 -6.01
N ILE A 92 19.81 -4.24 -5.54
CA ILE A 92 19.44 -2.97 -4.89
C ILE A 92 20.02 -2.90 -3.47
N GLU A 93 19.95 -4.01 -2.72
CA GLU A 93 20.51 -4.15 -1.37
C GLU A 93 22.04 -4.04 -1.37
N GLU A 94 22.73 -4.60 -2.38
CA GLU A 94 24.19 -4.51 -2.51
C GLU A 94 24.69 -3.09 -2.85
N VAL A 95 23.80 -2.21 -3.31
CA VAL A 95 24.11 -0.82 -3.67
C VAL A 95 23.80 0.17 -2.52
N GLU A 96 23.12 -0.28 -1.46
CA GLU A 96 22.91 0.47 -0.22
C GLU A 96 24.16 0.46 0.68
#